data_AF-A0A161TI99-F1
#
_entry.id   AF-A0A161TI99-F1
#
_cell.length_a   1.000
_cell.length_b   1.000
_cell.length_c   1.000
_cell.angle_alpha   90.00
_cell.angle_beta   90.00
_cell.angle_gamma   90.00
#
_symmetry.space_group_name_H-M   'P 1'
#
loop_
_entity.id
_entity.type
_entity.pdbx_description
1 polymer ?
#
loop_
_entity_poly.entity_id
_entity_poly.type
_entity_poly.pdbx_seq_one_letter_code
_entity_poly.pdbx_strand_id
1 'polypeptide(L)'
;MKRNDLKMFTHISSFIALAMMIVLPLFLIPTISGNHVVPIIRPLLLLTFLLSVFGIPLSIVSMFSKENLAKRMIVLMINGLPLGILVYGLMMEFIDEFLRTAP
;
A
#
# COMPACT_ATOMS: atom_id res chain seq x y z
N MET A 1 15.65 -20.89 -1.25
CA MET A 1 15.26 -20.23 0.02
C MET A 1 14.92 -21.28 1.05
N LYS A 2 15.33 -21.12 2.31
CA LYS A 2 14.89 -22.04 3.37
C LYS A 2 13.42 -21.76 3.70
N ARG A 3 12.70 -22.79 4.12
CA ARG A 3 11.25 -22.70 4.41
C ARG A 3 10.93 -21.67 5.49
N ASN A 4 11.86 -21.49 6.45
CA ASN A 4 11.72 -20.52 7.53
C ASN A 4 11.75 -19.07 7.00
N ASP A 5 12.57 -18.81 5.98
CA ASP A 5 12.73 -17.48 5.38
C ASP A 5 11.42 -17.04 4.70
N LEU A 6 10.77 -17.93 3.94
CA LEU A 6 9.47 -17.67 3.29
C LEU A 6 8.36 -17.34 4.29
N LYS A 7 8.35 -18.01 5.43
CA LYS A 7 7.42 -17.71 6.52
C LYS A 7 7.69 -16.32 7.10
N MET A 8 8.95 -15.99 7.34
CA MET A 8 9.36 -14.67 7.83
C MET A 8 8.93 -13.55 6.87
N PHE A 9 9.15 -13.70 5.57
CA PHE A 9 8.70 -12.70 4.58
C PHE A 9 7.18 -12.54 4.56
N THR A 10 6.44 -13.64 4.68
CA THR A 10 4.98 -13.58 4.78
C THR A 10 4.55 -12.79 6.01
N HIS A 11 5.18 -13.00 7.17
CA HIS A 11 4.88 -12.27 8.39
C HIS A 11 5.21 -10.78 8.28
N ILE A 12 6.40 -10.42 7.81
CA ILE A 12 6.81 -9.02 7.61
C ILE A 12 5.82 -8.32 6.67
N SER A 13 5.55 -8.92 5.52
CA SER A 13 4.62 -8.37 4.54
C SER A 13 3.20 -8.23 5.09
N SER A 14 2.76 -9.18 5.95
CA SER A 14 1.47 -9.10 6.64
C SER A 14 1.39 -7.93 7.63
N PHE A 15 2.47 -7.66 8.38
CA PHE A 15 2.52 -6.54 9.31
C PHE A 15 2.45 -5.19 8.58
N ILE A 16 3.14 -5.09 7.44
CA ILE A 16 3.08 -3.89 6.59
C ILE A 16 1.64 -3.67 6.09
N ALA A 17 1.00 -4.71 5.57
CA ALA A 17 -0.39 -4.63 5.10
C ALA A 17 -1.35 -4.21 6.22
N LEU A 18 -1.15 -4.76 7.42
CA LEU A 18 -1.96 -4.42 8.59
C LEU A 18 -1.76 -2.96 9.02
N ALA A 19 -0.52 -2.47 9.05
CA ALA A 19 -0.24 -1.06 9.32
C ALA A 19 -0.95 -0.16 8.30
N MET A 20 -0.92 -0.51 7.02
CA MET A 20 -1.59 0.26 5.97
C MET A 20 -3.12 0.29 6.16
N MET A 21 -3.73 -0.84 6.54
CA MET A 21 -5.17 -0.88 6.83
C MET A 21 -5.59 -0.01 8.02
N ILE A 22 -4.70 0.23 8.98
CA ILE A 22 -4.98 1.08 10.14
C ILE A 22 -4.74 2.56 9.82
N VAL A 23 -3.62 2.86 9.18
CA VAL A 23 -3.18 4.24 8.93
C VAL A 23 -4.02 4.91 7.84
N LEU A 24 -4.46 4.17 6.82
CA LEU A 24 -5.25 4.75 5.73
C LEU A 24 -6.60 5.34 6.22
N PRO A 25 -7.46 4.61 6.98
CA PRO A 25 -8.68 5.20 7.53
C PRO A 25 -8.41 6.35 8.50
N LEU A 26 -7.36 6.26 9.32
CA LEU A 26 -6.95 7.34 10.23
C LEU A 26 -6.64 8.64 9.49
N PHE A 27 -6.13 8.55 8.26
CA PHE A 27 -5.91 9.71 7.41
C PHE A 27 -7.19 10.16 6.68
N LEU A 28 -8.00 9.23 6.18
CA LEU A 28 -9.19 9.54 5.38
C LEU A 28 -10.32 10.15 6.21
N ILE A 29 -10.58 9.64 7.43
CA ILE A 29 -11.72 10.10 8.26
C ILE A 29 -11.67 11.61 8.52
N PRO A 30 -10.55 12.21 8.99
CA PRO A 30 -10.48 13.66 9.19
C PRO A 30 -10.57 14.43 7.88
N THR A 31 -9.94 13.93 6.81
CA THR A 31 -9.93 14.56 5.48
C THR A 31 -11.34 14.68 4.90
N ILE A 32 -12.16 13.64 5.04
CA ILE A 32 -13.56 13.63 4.58
C ILE A 32 -14.45 14.50 5.47
N SER A 33 -14.20 14.49 6.79
CA SER A 33 -14.98 15.25 7.77
C SER A 33 -14.70 16.75 7.78
N GLY A 34 -13.76 17.25 6.95
CA GLY A 34 -13.31 18.65 6.96
C GLY A 34 -12.54 19.05 8.22
N ASN A 35 -12.15 18.08 9.05
CA ASN A 35 -11.37 18.32 10.26
C ASN A 35 -9.88 18.38 9.91
N HIS A 36 -9.12 19.20 10.63
CA HIS A 36 -7.67 19.25 10.45
C HIS A 36 -7.04 17.89 10.80
N VAL A 37 -6.32 17.31 9.84
CA VAL A 37 -5.53 16.09 10.05
C VAL A 37 -4.46 16.39 11.11
N VAL A 38 -4.38 15.54 12.14
CA VAL A 38 -3.35 15.67 13.18
C VAL A 38 -1.97 15.64 12.52
N PRO A 39 -1.05 16.58 12.84
CA PRO A 39 0.24 16.72 12.15
C PRO A 39 1.07 15.42 12.09
N ILE A 40 0.94 14.56 13.10
CA ILE A 40 1.68 13.30 13.20
C ILE A 40 1.20 12.21 12.23
N ILE A 41 -0.03 12.31 11.68
CA ILE A 41 -0.61 11.29 10.79
C ILE A 41 0.02 11.35 9.39
N ARG A 42 0.36 12.55 8.89
CA ARG A 42 0.99 12.71 7.57
C ARG A 42 2.31 11.95 7.40
N PRO A 43 3.33 12.12 8.28
CA PRO A 43 4.57 11.38 8.15
C PRO A 43 4.36 9.87 8.35
N LEU A 44 3.39 9.47 9.18
CA LEU A 44 3.03 8.06 9.38
C LEU A 44 2.42 7.43 8.13
N LEU A 45 1.55 8.17 7.43
CA LEU A 45 0.99 7.75 6.13
C LEU A 45 2.09 7.59 5.08
N LEU A 46 3.01 8.55 4.99
CA LEU A 46 4.12 8.47 4.04
C LEU A 46 5.04 7.27 4.35
N LEU A 47 5.36 7.04 5.63
CA LEU A 47 6.14 5.88 6.05
C LEU A 47 5.45 4.56 5.69
N THR A 48 4.15 4.44 6.00
CA THR A 48 3.38 3.22 5.69
C THR A 48 3.23 3.02 4.19
N PHE A 49 3.09 4.08 3.40
CA PHE A 49 3.12 4.02 1.94
C PHE A 49 4.44 3.46 1.42
N LEU A 50 5.59 4.01 1.86
CA LEU A 50 6.91 3.51 1.45
C LEU A 50 7.12 2.05 1.86
N LEU A 51 6.79 1.70 3.10
CA LEU A 51 6.87 0.31 3.57
C LEU A 51 6.00 -0.62 2.73
N SER A 52 4.80 -0.18 2.35
CA SER A 52 3.87 -0.93 1.51
C SER A 52 4.43 -1.17 0.10
N VAL A 53 5.11 -0.18 -0.49
CA VAL A 53 5.84 -0.35 -1.76
C VAL A 53 6.94 -1.42 -1.63
N PHE A 54 7.72 -1.39 -0.54
CA PHE A 54 8.69 -2.46 -0.24
C PHE A 54 8.00 -3.80 0.08
N GLY A 55 6.76 -3.76 0.56
CA GLY A 55 5.93 -4.92 0.85
C GLY A 55 5.51 -5.70 -0.39
N ILE A 56 5.44 -5.07 -1.58
CA ILE A 56 5.05 -5.72 -2.85
C ILE A 56 5.97 -6.90 -3.20
N PRO A 57 7.31 -6.75 -3.34
CA PRO A 57 8.18 -7.87 -3.65
C PRO A 57 8.13 -8.95 -2.54
N LEU A 58 7.98 -8.55 -1.27
CA LEU A 58 7.81 -9.50 -0.17
C LEU A 58 6.51 -10.30 -0.30
N SER A 59 5.41 -9.65 -0.70
CA SER A 59 4.12 -10.29 -0.98
C SER A 59 4.21 -11.27 -2.14
N ILE A 60 4.92 -10.91 -3.22
CA ILE A 60 5.14 -11.79 -4.38
C ILE A 60 5.92 -13.03 -3.96
N VAL A 61 7.04 -12.86 -3.24
CA VAL A 61 7.83 -13.98 -2.72
C VAL A 61 7.00 -14.83 -1.74
N SER A 62 6.13 -14.20 -0.95
CA SER A 62 5.27 -14.91 0.01
C SER A 62 4.28 -15.87 -0.65
N MET A 63 3.94 -15.69 -1.94
CA MET A 63 3.03 -16.60 -2.66
C MET A 63 3.54 -18.04 -2.75
N PHE A 64 4.85 -18.25 -2.58
CA PHE A 64 5.47 -19.57 -2.56
C PHE A 64 5.55 -20.18 -1.14
N SER A 65 5.07 -19.48 -0.11
CA SER A 65 4.99 -19.97 1.28
C SER A 65 3.86 -20.99 1.47
N LYS A 66 3.95 -21.87 2.46
CA LYS A 66 2.84 -22.78 2.87
C LYS A 66 1.81 -22.13 3.80
N GLU A 67 1.90 -20.83 4.04
CA GLU A 67 0.88 -20.07 4.75
C GLU A 67 -0.47 -20.07 4.01
N ASN A 68 -1.56 -19.75 4.71
CA ASN A 68 -2.91 -19.76 4.14
C ASN A 68 -2.97 -18.88 2.89
N LEU A 69 -3.49 -19.43 1.79
CA LEU A 69 -3.60 -18.75 0.50
C LEU A 69 -4.37 -17.43 0.62
N ALA A 70 -5.47 -17.41 1.39
CA ALA A 70 -6.28 -16.21 1.59
C ALA A 70 -5.45 -15.08 2.21
N LYS A 71 -4.64 -15.39 3.23
CA LYS A 71 -3.75 -14.40 3.88
C LYS A 71 -2.76 -13.82 2.87
N ARG A 72 -2.15 -14.64 2.03
CA ARG A 72 -1.18 -14.18 1.01
C ARG A 72 -1.82 -13.29 -0.04
N MET A 73 -3.04 -13.63 -0.50
CA MET A 73 -3.79 -12.81 -1.46
C MET A 73 -4.16 -11.45 -0.89
N ILE A 74 -4.69 -11.42 0.34
CA ILE A 74 -5.05 -10.17 1.03
C ILE A 74 -3.82 -9.27 1.19
N VAL A 75 -2.69 -9.85 1.62
CA VAL A 75 -1.44 -9.11 1.83
C VAL A 75 -0.88 -8.57 0.51
N LEU A 76 -0.99 -9.31 -0.59
CA LEU A 76 -0.61 -8.81 -1.92
C LEU A 76 -1.52 -7.66 -2.37
N MET A 77 -2.84 -7.80 -2.20
CA MET A 77 -3.80 -6.76 -2.60
C MET A 77 -3.57 -5.46 -1.83
N ILE A 78 -3.42 -5.54 -0.49
CA ILE A 78 -3.22 -4.35 0.34
C ILE A 78 -1.88 -3.68 0.04
N ASN A 79 -0.79 -4.46 -0.02
CA ASN A 79 0.52 -3.90 -0.34
C ASN A 79 0.60 -3.38 -1.79
N GLY A 80 -0.30 -3.84 -2.66
CA GLY A 80 -0.44 -3.35 -4.04
C GLY A 80 -1.26 -2.06 -4.17
N LEU A 81 -2.00 -1.62 -3.15
CA LEU A 81 -2.79 -0.37 -3.24
C LEU A 81 -1.97 0.87 -3.61
N PRO A 82 -0.77 1.10 -3.04
CA PRO A 82 0.10 2.21 -3.44
C PRO A 82 0.38 2.29 -4.94
N LEU A 83 0.56 1.14 -5.60
CA LEU A 83 0.78 1.06 -7.04
C LEU A 83 -0.41 1.65 -7.82
N GLY A 84 -1.64 1.36 -7.38
CA GLY A 84 -2.84 1.91 -7.98
C GLY A 84 -2.87 3.44 -7.92
N ILE A 85 -2.43 4.03 -6.80
CA ILE A 85 -2.35 5.50 -6.63
C ILE A 85 -1.29 6.08 -7.58
N LEU A 86 -0.12 5.45 -7.69
CA LEU A 86 0.93 5.89 -8.61
C LEU A 86 0.49 5.84 -10.07
N VAL A 87 -0.12 4.72 -10.48
CA VAL A 87 -0.65 4.55 -11.84
C VAL A 87 -1.73 5.60 -12.12
N TYR A 88 -2.63 5.83 -11.17
CA TYR A 88 -3.67 6.85 -11.31
C TYR A 88 -3.08 8.25 -11.49
N GLY A 89 -2.07 8.62 -10.69
CA GLY A 89 -1.39 9.91 -10.81
C GLY A 89 -0.74 10.11 -12.18
N LEU A 90 0.01 9.09 -12.65
CA LEU A 90 0.64 9.10 -13.97
C LEU A 90 -0.38 9.21 -15.11
N MET A 91 -1.52 8.51 -14.99
CA MET A 91 -2.59 8.58 -15.98
C MET A 91 -3.24 9.96 -16.01
N MET A 92 -3.47 10.59 -14.85
CA MET A 92 -4.00 11.96 -14.79
C MET A 92 -3.05 12.97 -15.43
N GLU A 93 -1.75 12.87 -15.15
CA GLU A 93 -0.74 13.74 -15.76
C GLU A 93 -0.67 13.54 -17.29
N PHE A 94 -0.75 12.29 -17.75
CA PHE A 94 -0.85 11.99 -19.18
C PHE A 94 -2.10 12.60 -19.83
N ILE A 95 -3.26 12.49 -19.17
CA ILE A 95 -4.51 13.07 -19.68
C ILE A 95 -4.39 14.59 -19.73
N ASP A 96 -3.88 15.23 -18.68
CA ASP A 96 -3.72 16.68 -18.62
C ASP A 96 -2.73 17.20 -19.68
N GLU A 97 -1.64 16.48 -19.97
CA GLU A 97 -0.64 16.92 -20.96
C GLU A 97 -1.10 16.67 -22.41
N PHE A 98 -1.70 15.52 -22.70
CA PHE A 98 -1.93 15.09 -24.09
C PHE A 98 -3.39 15.15 -24.55
N LEU A 99 -4.35 15.09 -23.63
CA LEU A 99 -5.78 15.01 -23.96
C LEU A 99 -6.55 16.26 -23.55
N ARG A 100 -6.06 17.01 -22.57
CA ARG A 100 -6.67 18.27 -22.16
C ARG A 100 -6.24 19.37 -23.12
N THR A 101 -7.15 19.73 -24.01
CA THR A 101 -7.00 20.93 -24.84
C THR A 101 -6.91 22.15 -23.94
N ALA A 102 -5.93 23.04 -24.23
CA ALA A 102 -5.90 24.39 -23.68
C ALA A 102 -7.28 25.06 -23.85
N PRO A 103 -7.71 25.91 -22.90
CA PRO A 103 -9.01 26.58 -22.99
C PRO A 103 -9.17 27.39 -24.29
#